data_AF-A0A924Q460-F1
#
_entry.id   AF-A0A924Q460-F1
#
_cell.length_a   1.000
_cell.length_b   1.000
_cell.length_c   1.000
_cell.angle_alpha   90.00
_cell.angle_beta   90.00
_cell.angle_gamma   90.00
#
_symmetry.space_group_name_H-M   'P 1'
#
loop_
_entity.id
_entity.type
_entity.pdbx_description
1 polymer ?
#
loop_
_entity_poly.entity_id
_entity_poly.type
_entity_poly.pdbx_seq_one_letter_code
_entity_poly.pdbx_strand_id
1 'polypeptide(L)' 'MRTTLDLPDELMRYLKARAALEGRSLRDLTLDLIERGLRAPAHAAKAVATALPTVRLGRPMLLPEAGLTNAALNELAQE' A
#
# COMPACT_ATOMS: atom_id res chain seq x y z
N MET A 1 -18.97 -9.87 -23.69
CA MET A 1 -20.32 -9.27 -23.51
C MET A 1 -20.18 -7.76 -23.39
N ARG A 2 -21.23 -6.97 -23.70
CA ARG A 2 -21.23 -5.51 -23.45
C ARG A 2 -21.83 -5.28 -22.07
N THR A 3 -21.08 -4.64 -21.20
CA THR A 3 -21.46 -4.35 -19.81
C THR A 3 -21.35 -2.85 -19.58
N THR A 4 -22.31 -2.28 -18.87
CA THR A 4 -22.25 -0.89 -18.40
C THR A 4 -21.86 -0.93 -16.93
N LEU A 5 -20.84 -0.18 -16.55
CA LEU A 5 -20.33 -0.08 -15.18
C LEU A 5 -20.32 1.40 -14.78
N ASP A 6 -20.87 1.70 -13.62
CA ASP A 6 -20.80 3.05 -13.06
C ASP A 6 -19.44 3.24 -12.38
N LEU A 7 -18.67 4.20 -12.88
CA LEU A 7 -17.35 4.55 -12.37
C LEU A 7 -17.36 6.02 -11.92
N PRO A 8 -16.83 6.35 -10.74
CA PRO A 8 -16.66 7.74 -10.33
C PRO A 8 -15.83 8.51 -11.35
N ASP A 9 -16.16 9.79 -11.58
CA ASP A 9 -15.50 10.62 -12.59
C ASP A 9 -13.98 10.69 -12.39
N GLU A 10 -13.53 10.80 -11.15
CA GLU A 10 -12.11 10.79 -10.80
C GLU A 10 -11.39 9.49 -11.20
N LEU A 11 -12.06 8.35 -11.01
CA LEU A 11 -11.51 7.06 -11.41
C LEU A 11 -11.44 6.94 -12.94
N MET A 12 -12.47 7.43 -13.64
CA MET A 12 -12.48 7.46 -15.10
C MET A 12 -11.40 8.38 -15.66
N ARG A 13 -11.15 9.52 -15.03
CA ARG A 13 -10.06 10.45 -15.36
C ARG A 13 -8.69 9.79 -15.20
N TYR A 14 -8.48 9.09 -14.09
CA TYR A 14 -7.24 8.34 -13.84
C TYR A 14 -7.02 7.23 -14.88
N LEU A 15 -8.06 6.43 -15.18
CA LEU A 15 -7.98 5.37 -16.19
C LEU A 15 -7.60 5.93 -17.58
N LYS A 16 -8.20 7.05 -17.99
CA LYS A 16 -7.86 7.72 -19.26
C LYS A 16 -6.41 8.19 -19.28
N ALA A 17 -5.94 8.84 -18.21
CA ALA A 17 -4.57 9.30 -18.10
C ALA A 17 -3.58 8.12 -18.20
N ARG A 18 -3.85 7.04 -17.46
CA ARG A 18 -3.03 5.83 -17.49
C ARG A 18 -3.02 5.16 -18.85
N ALA A 19 -4.17 5.04 -19.51
CA ALA A 19 -4.26 4.49 -20.87
C ALA A 19 -3.43 5.31 -21.87
N ALA A 20 -3.47 6.64 -21.78
CA ALA A 20 -2.67 7.52 -22.62
C ALA A 20 -1.16 7.37 -22.36
N LEU A 21 -0.76 7.30 -21.09
CA LEU A 21 0.65 7.09 -20.69
C LEU A 21 1.20 5.73 -21.14
N GLU A 22 0.38 4.67 -21.06
CA GLU A 22 0.75 3.32 -21.48
C GLU A 22 0.64 3.12 -23.01
N GLY A 23 0.07 4.07 -23.76
CA GLY A 23 -0.20 3.92 -25.19
C GLY A 23 -1.21 2.80 -25.50
N ARG A 24 -2.10 2.50 -24.55
CA ARG A 24 -3.08 1.40 -24.64
C ARG A 24 -4.49 1.94 -24.80
N SER A 25 -5.37 1.13 -25.38
CA SER A 25 -6.79 1.47 -25.40
C SER A 25 -7.37 1.40 -23.98
N LEU A 26 -8.32 2.28 -23.67
CA LEU A 26 -9.01 2.29 -22.38
C LEU A 26 -9.70 0.94 -22.09
N ARG A 27 -10.25 0.31 -23.13
CA ARG A 27 -10.89 -1.01 -23.03
C ARG A 27 -9.89 -2.08 -22.60
N ASP A 28 -8.75 -2.17 -23.27
CA ASP A 28 -7.77 -3.23 -23.00
C ASP A 28 -7.14 -3.06 -21.61
N LEU A 29 -6.85 -1.82 -21.21
CA LEU A 29 -6.40 -1.52 -19.86
C LEU A 29 -7.46 -1.93 -18.83
N THR A 30 -8.72 -1.60 -19.07
CA THR A 30 -9.81 -1.89 -18.12
C THR A 30 -10.04 -3.40 -17.96
N LEU A 31 -10.04 -4.16 -19.06
CA LEU A 31 -10.17 -5.62 -19.02
C LEU A 31 -9.04 -6.27 -18.23
N ASP A 32 -7.81 -5.89 -18.52
CA ASP A 32 -6.60 -6.38 -17.85
C ASP A 32 -6.60 -6.05 -16.34
N LEU A 33 -7.02 -4.84 -15.96
CA LEU A 33 -7.16 -4.47 -14.54
C LEU A 33 -8.25 -5.30 -13.83
N ILE A 34 -9.38 -5.55 -14.49
CA ILE A 34 -10.46 -6.38 -13.93
C ILE A 34 -9.98 -7.83 -13.77
N GLU A 35 -9.34 -8.41 -14.78
CA GLU A 35 -8.80 -9.77 -14.71
C GLU A 35 -7.77 -9.92 -13.60
N ARG A 36 -6.86 -8.96 -13.45
CA ARG A 36 -5.89 -8.93 -12.34
C ARG A 36 -6.59 -8.81 -11.00
N GLY A 37 -7.61 -7.96 -10.88
CA GLY A 37 -8.38 -7.80 -9.66
C GLY A 37 -9.12 -9.07 -9.24
N LEU A 38 -9.66 -9.82 -10.21
CA LEU A 38 -10.36 -11.08 -9.96
C LEU A 38 -9.41 -12.25 -9.67
N ARG A 39 -8.20 -12.24 -10.25
CA ARG A 39 -7.17 -13.26 -10.00
C ARG A 39 -6.36 -12.98 -8.74
N ALA A 40 -6.32 -11.72 -8.29
CA ALA A 40 -5.65 -11.37 -7.04
C ALA A 40 -6.29 -12.17 -5.91
N PRO A 41 -5.50 -12.87 -5.07
CA PRO A 41 -6.04 -13.54 -3.91
C PRO A 41 -6.78 -12.48 -3.07
N ALA A 42 -8.01 -12.79 -2.65
CA ALA A 42 -8.75 -11.95 -1.72
C ALA A 42 -7.79 -11.58 -0.61
N HIS A 43 -7.52 -10.28 -0.46
CA HIS A 43 -6.46 -9.73 0.37
C HIS A 43 -6.65 -10.23 1.82
N ALA A 44 -6.09 -11.39 2.15
CA ALA A 44 -5.66 -11.65 3.49
C ALA A 44 -4.53 -10.65 3.66
N ALA A 45 -4.79 -9.55 4.36
CA ALA A 45 -3.77 -8.71 4.92
C ALA A 45 -2.98 -9.53 5.94
N LYS A 46 -2.22 -10.53 5.47
CA LYS A 46 -0.99 -10.91 6.13
C LYS A 46 -0.02 -9.85 5.67
N ALA A 47 0.11 -8.81 6.49
CA ALA A 47 1.42 -8.23 6.67
C ALA A 47 2.36 -9.43 6.85
N VAL A 48 3.13 -9.75 5.82
CA VAL A 48 4.33 -10.53 6.02
C VAL A 48 5.11 -9.64 6.96
N ALA A 49 5.07 -9.95 8.25
CA ALA A 49 5.94 -9.33 9.22
C ALA A 49 7.34 -9.67 8.74
N THR A 50 7.91 -8.82 7.89
CA THR A 50 9.32 -8.85 7.57
C THR A 50 10.00 -8.76 8.92
N ALA A 51 10.67 -9.83 9.33
CA ALA A 51 11.34 -9.86 10.63
C ALA A 51 12.27 -8.64 10.66
N LEU A 52 11.92 -7.63 11.46
CA LEU A 52 12.73 -6.44 11.58
C LEU A 52 14.10 -6.89 12.12
N PRO A 53 15.22 -6.36 11.58
CA PRO A 53 16.53 -6.68 12.10
C PRO A 53 16.53 -6.40 13.60
N THR A 54 16.66 -7.44 14.40
CA THR A 54 16.57 -7.35 15.85
C THR A 54 17.98 -7.30 16.43
N VAL A 55 18.28 -6.28 17.23
CA VAL A 55 19.55 -6.17 17.97
C VAL A 55 19.31 -6.68 19.39
N ARG A 56 20.12 -7.66 19.83
CA ARG A 56 20.11 -8.09 21.24
C ARG A 56 21.04 -7.20 22.04
N LEU A 57 20.47 -6.44 22.97
CA LEU A 57 21.24 -5.71 23.97
C LEU A 57 21.78 -6.70 25.00
N GLY A 58 23.10 -6.71 25.23
CA GLY A 58 23.76 -7.62 26.19
C GLY A 58 23.51 -7.27 27.67
N ARG A 59 22.74 -6.20 27.93
CA ARG A 59 22.33 -5.74 29.26
C ARG A 59 20.90 -5.19 29.18
N PRO A 60 20.11 -5.24 30.27
CA PRO A 60 18.79 -4.61 30.31
C PRO A 60 18.92 -3.11 30.04
N MET A 61 18.12 -2.59 29.11
CA MET A 61 18.02 -1.16 28.87
C MET A 61 17.07 -0.57 29.93
N LEU A 62 17.61 0.21 30.86
CA LEU A 62 16.80 0.96 31.83
C LEU A 62 16.28 2.22 31.13
N LEU A 63 15.12 2.10 30.48
CA LEU A 63 14.41 3.24 29.90
C LEU A 63 13.49 3.85 30.97
N PRO A 64 13.64 5.14 31.31
CA PRO A 64 12.66 5.82 32.15
C PRO A 64 11.32 5.90 31.42
N GLU A 65 10.21 5.59 32.11
CA GLU A 65 8.87 5.52 31.50
C GLU A 65 8.47 6.82 30.76
N ALA A 66 8.94 7.97 31.23
CA ALA A 66 8.71 9.27 30.60
C ALA A 66 9.31 9.38 29.17
N GLY A 67 10.34 8.61 28.85
CA GLY A 67 10.99 8.60 27.53
C GLY A 67 10.34 7.65 26.52
N LEU A 68 9.37 6.83 26.93
CA LEU A 68 8.69 5.85 26.08
C LEU A 68 7.35 6.37 25.53
N THR A 69 7.22 7.68 25.36
CA THR A 69 6.06 8.25 24.67
C THR A 69 6.30 8.25 23.15
N ASN A 70 5.22 8.13 22.37
CA ASN A 70 5.32 8.20 20.91
C ASN A 70 5.95 9.52 20.42
N ALA A 71 5.74 10.62 21.14
CA ALA A 71 6.34 11.92 20.83
C ALA A 71 7.87 11.89 21.01
N ALA A 72 8.35 11.44 22.17
CA ALA A 72 9.78 11.36 22.46
C ALA A 72 10.51 10.36 21.53
N LEU A 73 9.89 9.23 21.20
CA LEU A 73 10.44 8.27 20.24
C LEU A 73 10.52 8.85 18.82
N ASN A 74 9.55 9.68 18.43
CA ASN A 74 9.55 10.33 17.13
C ASN A 74 10.65 11.38 17.02
N GLU A 75 10.90 12.16 18.07
CA GLU A 75 12.02 13.12 18.12
C GLU A 75 13.37 12.42 17.93
N LEU A 76 13.60 11.33 18.65
CA LEU A 76 14.85 10.56 18.59
C LEU A 76 15.11 9.90 17.21
N ALA A 77 14.05 9.66 16.43
CA ALA A 77 14.16 9.09 15.08
C ALA A 77 14.49 10.14 14.00
N GLN A 78 14.38 11.43 14.31
CA GLN A 78 14.68 12.54 13.39
C GLN A 78 16.08 13.16 13.62
N GLU A 79 16.83 12.66 14.61
CA GLU A 79 18.25 12.99 14.85
C GLU A 79 19.18 12.06 14.06
#